data_AF-A0A4V3BNE3-F1
#
_entry.id   AF-A0A4V3BNE3-F1
#
_cell.length_a   1.000
_cell.length_b   1.000
_cell.length_c   1.000
_cell.angle_alpha   90.00
_cell.angle_beta   90.00
_cell.angle_gamma   90.00
#
_symmetry.space_group_name_H-M   'P 1'
#
loop_
_entity.id
_entity.type
_entity.pdbx_description
1 polymer ?
#
loop_
_entity_poly.entity_id
_entity_poly.type
_entity_poly.pdbx_seq_one_letter_code
_entity_poly.pdbx_strand_id
1 'polypeptide(L)'
;MRPEFDYGDRVRVTRNVRDDGTFPGMDVGELLVRRGSIGTVIEIGTFLQDQIIYTVHFLEIDRIVGCRQEELIGADEAWNPSRYESREKVLAGRSFAVDGEVVVPKGTVGEVIRVLRDMPGGVHYHVSFPNRFLCIPEASLEPLPAPPVRKRQLSAQDDADADEEESA
;
A
#
# COMPACT_ATOMS: atom_id res chain seq x y z
N MET A 1 -25.65 -1.96 -7.61
CA MET A 1 -24.91 -1.81 -6.35
C MET A 1 -25.59 -0.76 -5.48
N ARG A 2 -25.51 -0.87 -4.15
CA ARG A 2 -25.97 0.19 -3.24
C ARG A 2 -24.73 0.85 -2.63
N PRO A 3 -24.65 2.20 -2.59
CA PRO A 3 -23.59 2.87 -1.89
C PRO A 3 -23.70 2.58 -0.38
N GLU A 4 -22.55 2.45 0.25
CA GLU A 4 -22.38 2.19 1.68
C GLU A 4 -22.29 3.48 2.49
N PHE A 5 -21.84 4.58 1.85
CA PHE A 5 -21.74 5.91 2.42
C PHE A 5 -22.59 6.91 1.62
N ASP A 6 -23.03 7.99 2.26
CA ASP A 6 -23.78 9.09 1.63
C ASP A 6 -22.98 10.40 1.64
N TYR A 7 -23.46 11.40 0.91
CA TYR A 7 -22.94 12.76 0.95
C TYR A 7 -22.90 13.29 2.39
N GLY A 8 -21.73 13.82 2.80
CA GLY A 8 -21.50 14.33 4.15
C GLY A 8 -20.97 13.31 5.13
N ASP A 9 -20.92 12.02 4.78
CA ASP A 9 -20.37 11.00 5.68
C ASP A 9 -18.87 11.17 5.87
N ARG A 10 -18.44 10.98 7.13
CA ARG A 10 -17.03 10.94 7.48
C ARG A 10 -16.50 9.54 7.25
N VAL A 11 -15.53 9.43 6.36
CA VAL A 11 -14.90 8.18 5.98
C VAL A 11 -13.41 8.23 6.27
N ARG A 12 -12.83 7.07 6.52
CA ARG A 12 -11.40 6.89 6.73
C ARG A 12 -10.84 5.99 5.65
N VAL A 13 -9.70 6.38 5.09
CA VAL A 13 -8.99 5.55 4.12
C VAL A 13 -8.26 4.42 4.83
N THR A 14 -8.47 3.18 4.38
CA THR A 14 -7.85 2.00 5.00
C THR A 14 -6.47 1.63 4.44
N ARG A 15 -6.15 2.13 3.24
CA ARG A 15 -4.89 1.88 2.50
C ARG A 15 -4.30 3.20 2.00
N ASN A 16 -3.07 3.16 1.51
CA ASN A 16 -2.50 4.34 0.87
C ASN A 16 -3.14 4.52 -0.51
N VAL A 17 -3.82 5.63 -0.76
CA VAL A 17 -4.35 5.96 -2.09
C VAL A 17 -3.22 6.51 -2.92
N ARG A 18 -3.01 5.93 -4.10
CA ARG A 18 -2.03 6.37 -5.08
C ARG A 18 -2.74 6.74 -6.36
N ASP A 19 -2.16 7.68 -7.10
CA ASP A 19 -2.73 8.09 -8.38
C ASP A 19 -2.67 6.93 -9.39
N ASP A 20 -3.80 6.58 -9.97
CA ASP A 20 -3.92 5.60 -11.05
C ASP A 20 -3.91 6.25 -12.45
N GLY A 21 -3.62 7.55 -12.52
CA GLY A 21 -3.60 8.37 -13.72
C GLY A 21 -4.88 9.19 -13.91
N THR A 22 -5.74 9.26 -12.90
CA THR A 22 -6.99 10.03 -12.92
C THR A 22 -6.87 11.36 -12.18
N PHE A 23 -5.83 11.54 -11.35
CA PHE A 23 -5.63 12.78 -10.60
C PHE A 23 -4.82 13.79 -11.43
N PRO A 24 -5.27 15.05 -11.54
CA PRO A 24 -4.58 16.05 -12.37
C PRO A 24 -3.26 16.50 -11.73
N GLY A 25 -2.18 16.43 -12.51
CA GLY A 25 -0.89 17.04 -12.16
C GLY A 25 -0.01 16.23 -11.21
N MET A 26 -0.27 14.93 -11.03
CA MET A 26 0.59 14.01 -10.29
C MET A 26 1.02 12.83 -11.16
N ASP A 27 2.16 12.22 -10.80
CA ASP A 27 2.66 11.06 -11.54
C ASP A 27 1.89 9.80 -11.13
N VAL A 28 1.69 8.89 -12.10
CA VAL A 28 1.07 7.59 -11.83
C VAL A 28 1.86 6.84 -10.74
N GLY A 29 1.15 6.45 -9.68
CA GLY A 29 1.71 5.77 -8.51
C GLY A 29 2.13 6.70 -7.38
N GLU A 30 2.04 8.02 -7.54
CA GLU A 30 2.34 8.98 -6.48
C GLU A 30 1.32 8.88 -5.33
N LEU A 31 1.78 9.10 -4.09
CA LEU A 31 0.93 8.99 -2.91
C LEU A 31 -0.02 10.20 -2.82
N LEU A 32 -1.33 9.97 -2.95
CA LEU A 32 -2.35 11.01 -2.82
C LEU A 32 -2.78 11.21 -1.38
N VAL A 33 -3.12 10.10 -0.71
CA VAL A 33 -3.67 10.10 0.64
C VAL A 33 -3.03 8.98 1.44
N ARG A 34 -2.56 9.29 2.64
CA ARG A 34 -2.00 8.30 3.54
C ARG A 34 -3.14 7.52 4.19
N ARG A 35 -2.93 6.21 4.39
CA ARG A 35 -3.87 5.39 5.16
C ARG A 35 -4.14 6.04 6.52
N GLY A 36 -5.41 6.07 6.90
CA GLY A 36 -5.86 6.66 8.13
C GLY A 36 -6.39 8.06 8.06
N SER A 37 -6.09 8.78 6.99
CA SER A 37 -6.65 10.10 6.77
C SER A 37 -8.17 9.99 6.75
N ILE A 38 -8.80 10.89 7.48
CA ILE A 38 -10.25 11.03 7.53
C ILE A 38 -10.61 12.15 6.56
N GLY A 39 -11.63 11.90 5.76
CA GLY A 39 -12.22 12.89 4.87
C GLY A 39 -13.73 12.82 4.91
N THR A 40 -14.36 13.73 4.17
CA THR A 40 -15.82 13.80 4.05
C THR A 40 -16.23 13.49 2.62
N VAL A 41 -17.21 12.61 2.44
CA VAL A 41 -17.77 12.31 1.11
C VAL A 41 -18.50 13.54 0.59
N ILE A 42 -18.14 14.00 -0.61
CA ILE A 42 -18.76 15.16 -1.27
C ILE A 42 -19.44 14.79 -2.60
N GLU A 43 -19.18 13.61 -3.14
CA GLU A 43 -19.86 13.12 -4.35
C GLU A 43 -19.79 11.60 -4.40
N ILE A 44 -20.80 10.98 -5.02
CA ILE A 44 -20.84 9.54 -5.26
C ILE A 44 -21.05 9.35 -6.76
N GLY A 45 -20.03 8.81 -7.40
CA GLY A 45 -20.02 8.50 -8.83
C GLY A 45 -19.90 7.01 -9.10
N THR A 46 -19.90 6.67 -10.39
CA THR A 46 -19.65 5.30 -10.85
C THR A 46 -18.60 5.29 -11.95
N PHE A 47 -17.65 4.37 -11.88
CA PHE A 47 -16.66 4.09 -12.91
C PHE A 47 -17.02 2.78 -13.63
N LEU A 48 -16.96 2.79 -14.97
CA LEU A 48 -17.37 1.65 -15.83
C LEU A 48 -18.74 1.05 -15.47
N GLN A 49 -19.68 1.86 -14.95
CA GLN A 49 -21.05 1.48 -14.53
C GLN A 49 -21.16 0.48 -13.37
N ASP A 50 -20.11 -0.29 -13.08
CA ASP A 50 -20.11 -1.39 -12.11
C ASP A 50 -19.23 -1.13 -10.88
N GLN A 51 -18.53 0.01 -10.78
CA GLN A 51 -17.69 0.34 -9.62
C GLN A 51 -18.14 1.68 -9.01
N ILE A 52 -18.49 1.69 -7.72
CA ILE A 52 -18.82 2.92 -7.00
C ILE A 52 -17.51 3.63 -6.63
N ILE A 53 -17.44 4.92 -6.95
CA ILE A 53 -16.34 5.81 -6.57
C ILE A 53 -16.90 6.92 -5.69
N TYR A 54 -16.32 7.10 -4.51
CA TYR A 54 -16.64 8.18 -3.59
C TYR A 54 -15.61 9.29 -3.78
N THR A 55 -16.06 10.48 -4.12
CA THR A 55 -15.21 11.68 -4.09
C THR A 55 -15.14 12.16 -2.65
N VAL A 56 -13.96 12.07 -2.05
CA VAL A 56 -13.73 12.41 -0.64
C VAL A 56 -12.84 13.64 -0.55
N HIS A 57 -13.28 14.62 0.23
CA HIS A 57 -12.48 15.80 0.56
C HIS A 57 -11.71 15.57 1.86
N PHE A 58 -10.39 15.51 1.74
CA PHE A 58 -9.45 15.42 2.86
C PHE A 58 -9.00 16.82 3.27
N LEU A 59 -9.73 17.43 4.20
CA LEU A 59 -9.49 18.80 4.68
C LEU A 59 -8.07 19.01 5.23
N GLU A 60 -7.47 18.01 5.87
CA GLU A 60 -6.13 18.12 6.47
C GLU A 60 -5.01 18.34 5.45
N ILE A 61 -5.18 17.83 4.23
CA ILE A 61 -4.20 17.93 3.14
C ILE A 61 -4.74 18.76 1.97
N ASP A 62 -5.90 19.42 2.16
CA ASP A 62 -6.64 20.20 1.17
C ASP A 62 -6.73 19.52 -0.19
N ARG A 63 -7.24 18.28 -0.20
CA ARG A 63 -7.26 17.43 -1.40
C ARG A 63 -8.58 16.70 -1.59
N ILE A 64 -9.07 16.69 -2.82
CA ILE A 64 -10.27 15.96 -3.23
C ILE A 64 -9.84 14.74 -4.03
N VAL A 65 -10.11 13.53 -3.55
CA VAL A 65 -9.65 12.29 -4.20
C VAL A 65 -10.82 11.33 -4.38
N GLY A 66 -10.89 10.68 -5.55
CA GLY A 66 -11.79 9.56 -5.78
C GLY A 66 -11.27 8.31 -5.09
N CYS A 67 -12.07 7.72 -4.22
CA CYS A 67 -11.76 6.49 -3.49
C CYS A 67 -12.77 5.41 -3.85
N ARG A 68 -12.30 4.17 -4.02
CA ARG A 68 -13.19 3.02 -4.22
C ARG A 68 -13.85 2.63 -2.90
N GLN A 69 -15.00 1.95 -2.97
CA GLN A 69 -15.69 1.50 -1.76
C GLN A 69 -14.79 0.66 -0.86
N GLU A 70 -14.00 -0.27 -1.43
CA GLU A 70 -13.10 -1.13 -0.67
C GLU A 70 -11.91 -0.41 -0.02
N GLU A 71 -11.71 0.88 -0.31
CA GLU A 71 -10.65 1.71 0.25
C GLU A 71 -11.12 2.52 1.47
N LEU A 72 -12.43 2.55 1.74
CA LEU A 72 -13.05 3.38 2.77
C LEU A 72 -13.70 2.52 3.87
N ILE A 73 -13.69 3.05 5.09
CA ILE A 73 -14.51 2.61 6.23
C ILE A 73 -15.13 3.82 6.91
N GLY A 74 -16.14 3.62 7.76
CA GLY A 74 -16.67 4.71 8.58
C GLY A 74 -15.58 5.32 9.46
N ALA A 75 -15.58 6.65 9.64
CA ALA A 75 -14.56 7.32 10.46
C ALA A 75 -14.55 6.83 11.93
N ASP A 76 -15.70 6.39 12.44
CA ASP A 76 -15.87 5.87 13.80
C ASP A 76 -15.75 4.33 13.88
N GLU A 77 -15.56 3.68 12.73
CA GLU A 77 -15.39 2.24 12.66
C GLU A 77 -14.00 1.82 13.14
N ALA A 78 -13.91 0.62 13.71
CA ALA A 78 -12.69 0.08 14.30
C ALA A 78 -11.59 -0.06 13.26
N TRP A 79 -10.66 0.89 13.24
CA TRP A 79 -9.51 0.83 12.36
C TRP A 79 -8.41 -0.02 13.00
N ASN A 80 -8.18 -1.19 12.41
CA ASN A 80 -6.98 -1.97 12.66
C ASN A 80 -5.93 -1.71 11.56
N PRO A 81 -4.86 -0.92 11.83
CA PRO A 81 -3.83 -0.66 10.84
C PRO A 81 -3.02 -1.93 10.57
N SER A 82 -3.10 -2.39 9.33
CA SER A 82 -2.29 -3.47 8.78
C SER A 82 -0.78 -3.13 8.89
N ARG A 83 0.04 -4.01 9.46
CA ARG A 83 1.51 -3.88 9.47
C ARG A 83 2.11 -3.96 8.08
N TYR A 84 1.53 -4.77 7.19
CA TYR A 84 2.00 -5.00 5.83
C TYR A 84 0.95 -4.61 4.79
N GLU A 85 1.38 -4.24 3.59
CA GLU A 85 0.50 -3.89 2.46
C GLU A 85 0.58 -4.92 1.33
N SER A 86 -0.38 -4.88 0.41
CA SER A 86 -0.30 -5.69 -0.82
C SER A 86 0.99 -5.38 -1.60
N ARG A 87 1.59 -6.44 -2.15
CA ARG A 87 2.90 -6.49 -2.81
C ARG A 87 4.11 -6.33 -1.89
N GLU A 88 3.90 -6.19 -0.58
CA GLU A 88 5.01 -6.14 0.37
C GLU A 88 5.61 -7.53 0.59
N LYS A 89 6.94 -7.59 0.60
CA LYS A 89 7.67 -8.83 0.91
C LYS A 89 7.81 -8.98 2.41
N VAL A 90 7.43 -10.14 2.89
CA VAL A 90 7.42 -10.51 4.32
C VAL A 90 8.16 -11.82 4.52
N LEU A 91 8.59 -12.07 5.75
CA LEU A 91 9.14 -13.34 6.20
C LEU A 91 8.08 -14.12 6.98
N ALA A 92 8.07 -15.43 6.79
CA ALA A 92 7.37 -16.34 7.70
C ALA A 92 8.01 -16.25 9.10
N GLY A 93 7.33 -15.65 10.07
CA GLY A 93 7.84 -15.53 11.45
C GLY A 93 7.86 -16.85 12.21
N ARG A 94 7.14 -17.87 11.69
CA ARG A 94 7.05 -19.23 12.22
C ARG A 94 6.98 -20.24 11.07
N SER A 95 7.20 -21.52 11.36
CA SER A 95 6.94 -22.58 10.40
C SER A 95 5.44 -22.87 10.31
N PHE A 96 4.92 -22.99 9.10
CA PHE A 96 3.52 -23.34 8.84
C PHE A 96 3.43 -24.75 8.30
N ALA A 97 2.49 -25.52 8.86
CA ALA A 97 2.23 -26.89 8.47
C ALA A 97 0.79 -27.05 7.97
N VAL A 98 0.61 -27.91 6.96
CA VAL A 98 -0.69 -28.35 6.45
C VAL A 98 -0.70 -29.86 6.55
N ASP A 99 -1.75 -30.43 7.14
CA ASP A 99 -1.87 -31.88 7.38
C ASP A 99 -0.67 -32.51 8.11
N GLY A 100 -0.04 -31.74 9.00
CA GLY A 100 1.13 -32.18 9.78
C GLY A 100 2.48 -32.04 9.07
N GLU A 101 2.49 -31.69 7.78
CA GLU A 101 3.73 -31.45 7.03
C GLU A 101 4.08 -29.97 6.97
N VAL A 102 5.34 -29.63 7.28
CA VAL A 102 5.83 -28.25 7.18
C VAL A 102 5.91 -27.84 5.71
N VAL A 103 5.01 -26.95 5.29
CA VAL A 103 4.95 -26.45 3.91
C VAL A 103 5.71 -25.15 3.72
N VAL A 104 5.85 -24.35 4.78
CA VAL A 104 6.57 -23.08 4.76
C VAL A 104 7.45 -23.01 6.01
N PRO A 105 8.77 -23.20 5.90
CA PRO A 105 9.69 -23.01 7.00
C PRO A 105 9.70 -21.56 7.51
N LYS A 106 9.99 -21.35 8.80
CA LYS A 106 10.32 -20.02 9.34
C LYS A 106 11.44 -19.37 8.49
N GLY A 107 11.31 -18.08 8.23
CA GLY A 107 12.26 -17.28 7.44
C GLY A 107 12.05 -17.39 5.93
N THR A 108 11.06 -18.15 5.47
CA THR A 108 10.70 -18.16 4.04
C THR A 108 10.16 -16.79 3.65
N VAL A 109 10.66 -16.24 2.55
CA VAL A 109 10.14 -14.99 1.98
C VAL A 109 8.84 -15.28 1.24
N GLY A 110 7.82 -14.48 1.54
CA GLY A 110 6.55 -14.44 0.81
C GLY A 110 6.18 -13.02 0.39
N GLU A 111 5.17 -12.90 -0.45
CA GLU A 111 4.58 -11.63 -0.89
C GLU A 111 3.13 -11.54 -0.45
N VAL A 112 2.76 -10.44 0.19
CA VAL A 112 1.36 -10.18 0.58
C VAL A 112 0.56 -9.90 -0.68
N ILE A 113 -0.40 -10.76 -0.99
CA ILE A 113 -1.31 -10.58 -2.12
C ILE A 113 -2.51 -9.74 -1.70
N ARG A 114 -3.10 -10.05 -0.54
CA ARG A 114 -4.31 -9.40 -0.05
C ARG A 114 -4.28 -9.23 1.46
N VAL A 115 -4.77 -8.09 1.92
CA VAL A 115 -5.03 -7.80 3.34
C VAL A 115 -6.49 -8.12 3.65
N LEU A 116 -6.73 -8.99 4.62
CA LEU A 116 -8.05 -9.37 5.14
C LEU A 116 -8.23 -8.77 6.53
N ARG A 117 -9.25 -7.93 6.70
CA ARG A 117 -9.47 -7.18 7.96
C ARG A 117 -10.64 -7.73 8.78
N ASP A 118 -11.50 -8.53 8.16
CA ASP A 118 -12.74 -9.05 8.78
C ASP A 118 -12.56 -10.48 9.35
N MET A 119 -11.30 -10.88 9.59
CA MET A 119 -11.00 -12.21 10.09
C MET A 119 -11.00 -12.26 11.63
N PRO A 120 -11.44 -13.39 12.23
CA PRO A 120 -11.32 -13.58 13.66
C PRO A 120 -9.86 -13.42 14.13
N GLY A 121 -9.66 -12.58 15.15
CA GLY A 121 -8.33 -12.31 15.69
C GLY A 121 -7.56 -11.16 15.02
N GLY A 122 -8.20 -10.39 14.14
CA GLY A 122 -7.66 -9.15 13.58
C GLY A 122 -7.24 -9.26 12.12
N VAL A 123 -6.14 -8.60 11.74
CA VAL A 123 -5.67 -8.58 10.35
C VAL A 123 -5.02 -9.92 9.99
N HIS A 124 -5.46 -10.50 8.89
CA HIS A 124 -4.81 -11.63 8.23
C HIS A 124 -4.37 -11.24 6.82
N TYR A 125 -3.46 -12.00 6.27
CA TYR A 125 -2.89 -11.77 4.95
C TYR A 125 -3.01 -13.03 4.11
N HIS A 126 -3.45 -12.89 2.86
CA HIS A 126 -3.12 -13.89 1.86
C HIS A 126 -1.69 -13.64 1.42
N VAL A 127 -0.79 -14.56 1.76
CA VAL A 127 0.62 -14.48 1.40
C VAL A 127 0.93 -15.58 0.39
N SER A 128 1.57 -15.18 -0.71
CA SER A 128 2.15 -16.07 -1.70
C SER A 128 3.56 -16.45 -1.24
N PHE A 129 3.75 -17.72 -0.90
CA PHE A 129 5.07 -18.33 -0.73
C PHE A 129 5.41 -19.14 -2.00
N PRO A 130 6.70 -19.49 -2.23
CA PRO A 130 7.13 -20.10 -3.49
C PRO A 130 6.27 -21.26 -4.01
N ASN A 131 5.70 -22.08 -3.12
CA ASN A 131 4.93 -23.27 -3.49
C ASN A 131 3.49 -23.31 -2.95
N ARG A 132 3.01 -22.24 -2.29
CA ARG A 132 1.71 -22.22 -1.60
C ARG A 132 1.17 -20.81 -1.38
N PHE A 133 -0.16 -20.70 -1.34
CA PHE A 133 -0.86 -19.53 -0.82
C PHE A 133 -1.44 -19.87 0.55
N LEU A 134 -1.18 -19.04 1.55
CA LEU A 134 -1.68 -19.24 2.91
C LEU A 134 -2.38 -17.98 3.42
N CYS A 135 -3.47 -18.17 4.18
CA CYS A 135 -4.06 -17.12 5.00
C CYS A 135 -3.34 -17.11 6.35
N ILE A 136 -2.60 -16.05 6.63
CA ILE A 136 -1.69 -15.96 7.77
C ILE A 136 -2.07 -14.76 8.64
N PRO A 137 -2.26 -14.93 9.96
CA PRO A 137 -2.50 -13.81 10.87
C PRO A 137 -1.28 -12.90 10.94
N GLU A 138 -1.50 -11.61 11.12
CA GLU A 138 -0.43 -10.60 11.13
C GLU A 138 0.71 -10.91 12.11
N ALA A 139 0.37 -11.43 13.29
CA ALA A 139 1.35 -11.76 14.33
C ALA A 139 2.33 -12.90 13.94
N SER A 140 2.07 -13.60 12.84
CA SER A 140 2.90 -14.72 12.36
C SER A 140 3.84 -14.33 11.21
N LEU A 141 3.86 -13.05 10.81
CA LEU A 141 4.76 -12.50 9.79
C LEU A 141 5.80 -11.57 10.41
N GLU A 142 6.97 -11.50 9.77
CA GLU A 142 8.07 -10.61 10.12
C GLU A 142 8.42 -9.73 8.90
N PRO A 143 8.88 -8.48 9.09
CA PRO A 143 9.29 -7.64 7.97
C PRO A 143 10.52 -8.21 7.26
N LEU A 144 10.59 -8.12 5.93
CA LEU A 144 11.83 -8.44 5.22
C LEU A 144 12.90 -7.41 5.60
N PRO A 145 14.09 -7.81 6.12
CA PRO A 145 15.14 -6.87 6.45
C PRO A 145 15.55 -6.08 5.20
N ALA A 146 15.67 -4.76 5.37
CA ALA A 146 16.11 -3.89 4.29
C ALA A 146 17.51 -4.34 3.79
N PRO A 147 17.76 -4.34 2.47
CA PRO A 147 19.09 -4.63 1.96
C PRO A 147 20.10 -3.62 2.52
N PRO A 148 21.33 -4.03 2.85
CA PRO A 148 22.34 -3.12 3.36
C PRO A 148 22.61 -2.01 2.34
N VAL A 149 22.42 -0.76 2.76
CA VAL A 149 22.65 0.42 1.93
C VAL A 149 24.15 0.49 1.62
N ARG A 150 24.54 0.25 0.35
CA ARG A 150 25.91 0.48 -0.11
C ARG A 150 26.15 1.99 -0.13
N LYS A 151 27.00 2.50 0.78
CA LYS A 151 27.50 3.89 0.69
C LYS A 151 28.29 4.02 -0.62
N ARG A 152 27.81 4.85 -1.54
CA ARG A 152 28.50 5.15 -2.79
C ARG A 152 29.72 6.02 -2.46
N GLN A 153 30.92 5.48 -2.63
CA GLN A 153 32.16 6.25 -2.55
C GLN A 153 32.22 7.14 -3.79
N LEU A 154 32.11 8.46 -3.63
CA LEU A 154 32.36 9.41 -4.71
C LEU A 154 33.87 9.53 -4.90
N SER A 155 34.40 9.01 -6.01
CA SER A 155 35.73 9.38 -6.51
C SER A 155 35.58 10.71 -7.26
N ALA A 156 36.21 11.75 -6.72
CA ALA A 156 36.40 13.02 -7.43
C ALA A 156 37.63 12.87 -8.33
N GLN A 157 37.42 12.82 -9.64
CA GLN A 157 38.45 12.98 -10.67
C GLN A 157 37.71 13.21 -11.99
N ASP A 158 37.63 14.47 -12.40
CA ASP A 158 37.53 14.95 -13.78
C ASP A 158 37.41 16.48 -13.70
N ASP A 159 38.50 17.19 -14.00
CA ASP A 159 38.55 18.56 -14.54
C ASP A 159 40.01 19.06 -14.51
N ALA A 160 40.77 18.76 -15.57
CA ALA A 160 41.93 19.55 -16.02
C ALA A 160 42.47 18.99 -17.34
N ASP A 161 41.76 19.19 -18.45
CA ASP A 161 42.37 19.24 -19.79
C ASP A 161 41.41 19.93 -20.76
N ALA A 162 41.48 21.26 -20.79
CA ALA A 162 40.88 22.10 -21.83
C ALA A 162 41.58 23.46 -21.84
N ASP A 163 42.79 23.52 -22.37
CA ASP A 163 43.41 24.80 -22.76
C ASP A 163 44.52 24.58 -23.82
N GLU A 164 44.14 24.06 -24.98
CA GLU A 164 44.92 24.23 -26.23
C GLU A 164 43.96 24.32 -27.41
N GLU A 165 43.59 25.54 -27.81
CA GLU A 165 43.41 26.00 -29.20
C GLU A 165 42.75 27.39 -29.22
N GLU A 166 43.54 28.47 -29.19
CA GLU A 166 43.26 29.68 -30.00
C GLU A 166 44.47 30.62 -30.04
N SER A 167 45.34 30.48 -31.05
CA SER A 167 45.94 31.63 -31.77
C SER A 167 46.84 31.14 -32.92
N ALA A 168 46.27 31.14 -34.13
CA ALA A 168 47.00 31.29 -35.39
C ALA A 168 46.25 32.32 -36.25
#